data_AF-A0A950E968-F1
#
_entry.id   AF-A0A950E968-F1
#
_cell.length_a   1.000
_cell.length_b   1.000
_cell.length_c   1.000
_cell.angle_alpha   90.00
_cell.angle_beta   90.00
_cell.angle_gamma   90.00
#
_symmetry.space_group_name_H-M   'P 1'
#
loop_
_entity.id
_entity.type
_entity.pdbx_description
1 polymer ?
#
loop_
_entity_poly.entity_id
_entity_poly.type
_entity_poly.pdbx_seq_one_letter_code
_entity_poly.pdbx_strand_id
1 'polypeptide(L)'
;MLRFLFLGDIIGEPGRKAVIDMVPRLRQAWGIDFVIANGENAAAGRGITGKITIDLLRAGIAVVTTGDHIWDQKEVNAYIETEPRLLRPINYPPGTPGKGSIVLETAKGKVAVINVQGRTFMQPSLENPFLQVEQEVKRLKAETNVIFVDAHAETTSEKIALGRFLDGKVSAVAGTHTHVQTADEQIFPGGTAFICDAGMCGAKESILGREIEPIIRRFLTSMPTSFPVAKGSVTLHGILVDVDTETGKACSISRVAEPHVPGAPLQADGEHALEDTPLGKANRQATTEVVDEA
;
A
#
# COMPACT_ATOMS: atom_id res chain seq x y z
N MET A 1 3.84 15.75 14.88
CA MET A 1 3.01 14.62 14.41
C MET A 1 2.67 14.80 12.95
N LEU A 2 3.13 13.88 12.12
CA LEU A 2 2.85 13.79 10.70
C LEU A 2 2.04 12.52 10.44
N ARG A 3 0.91 12.65 9.72
CA ARG A 3 -0.02 11.55 9.42
C ARG A 3 0.16 11.08 7.97
N PHE A 4 0.51 9.81 7.82
CA PHE A 4 0.62 9.10 6.54
C PHE A 4 -0.68 8.40 6.19
N LEU A 5 -1.06 8.46 4.92
CA LEU A 5 -1.89 7.43 4.28
C LEU A 5 -1.04 6.68 3.28
N PHE A 6 -0.93 5.37 3.46
CA PHE A 6 -0.42 4.48 2.43
C PHE A 6 -1.57 3.67 1.85
N LEU A 7 -1.74 3.72 0.53
CA LEU A 7 -2.68 2.86 -0.19
C LEU A 7 -1.91 1.73 -0.86
N GLY A 8 -2.40 0.50 -0.70
CA GLY A 8 -1.80 -0.65 -1.35
C GLY A 8 -2.07 -0.69 -2.87
N ASP A 9 -1.94 -1.86 -3.48
CA ASP A 9 -1.87 -2.04 -4.92
C ASP A 9 -3.09 -1.47 -5.67
N ILE A 10 -2.91 -0.41 -6.46
CA ILE A 10 -3.97 0.18 -7.29
C ILE A 10 -4.20 -0.69 -8.52
N ILE A 11 -5.39 -1.29 -8.63
CA ILE A 11 -5.70 -2.23 -9.70
C ILE A 11 -6.55 -1.61 -10.81
N GLY A 12 -5.90 -1.37 -11.96
CA GLY A 12 -6.55 -1.01 -13.20
C GLY A 12 -7.43 0.24 -13.12
N GLU A 13 -8.35 0.40 -14.09
CA GLU A 13 -9.18 1.60 -14.17
C GLU A 13 -10.11 1.83 -12.96
N PRO A 14 -10.78 0.80 -12.41
CA PRO A 14 -11.64 0.98 -11.25
C PRO A 14 -10.85 1.50 -10.04
N GLY A 15 -9.70 0.90 -9.74
CA GLY A 15 -8.82 1.33 -8.65
C GLY A 15 -8.37 2.78 -8.82
N ARG A 16 -7.88 3.14 -10.02
CA ARG A 16 -7.45 4.52 -10.32
C ARG A 16 -8.57 5.54 -10.11
N LYS A 17 -9.78 5.26 -10.63
CA LYS A 17 -10.92 6.18 -10.51
C LYS A 17 -11.31 6.41 -9.06
N ALA A 18 -11.37 5.33 -8.28
CA ALA A 18 -11.72 5.41 -6.87
C ALA A 18 -10.65 6.19 -6.07
N VAL A 19 -9.37 5.90 -6.29
CA VAL A 19 -8.27 6.60 -5.63
C VAL A 19 -8.23 8.10 -5.97
N ILE A 20 -8.39 8.45 -7.26
CA ILE A 20 -8.38 9.85 -7.70
C ILE A 20 -9.54 10.65 -7.09
N ASP A 21 -10.72 10.03 -6.94
CA ASP A 21 -11.89 10.65 -6.31
C ASP A 21 -11.72 10.77 -4.78
N MET A 22 -11.23 9.72 -4.13
CA MET A 22 -11.27 9.63 -2.68
C MET A 22 -10.09 10.30 -1.98
N VAL A 23 -8.87 10.23 -2.53
CA VAL A 23 -7.68 10.76 -1.84
C VAL A 23 -7.83 12.23 -1.42
N PRO A 24 -8.29 13.18 -2.27
CA PRO A 24 -8.49 14.56 -1.84
C PRO A 24 -9.44 14.70 -0.66
N ARG A 25 -10.52 13.90 -0.65
CA ARG A 25 -11.56 13.91 0.36
C ARG A 25 -11.05 13.32 1.68
N LEU A 26 -10.35 12.18 1.61
CA LEU A 26 -9.72 11.52 2.76
C LEU A 26 -8.69 12.44 3.41
N ARG A 27 -7.88 13.14 2.60
CA ARG A 27 -6.88 14.08 3.12
C ARG A 27 -7.52 15.17 3.97
N GLN A 28 -8.62 15.75 3.51
CA GLN A 28 -9.35 16.77 4.24
C GLN A 28 -10.04 16.19 5.49
N ALA A 29 -10.72 15.07 5.36
CA ALA A 29 -11.52 14.48 6.44
C ALA A 29 -10.65 13.94 7.59
N TRP A 30 -9.51 13.31 7.26
CA TRP A 30 -8.68 12.59 8.24
C TRP A 30 -7.37 13.32 8.59
N GLY A 31 -7.18 14.54 8.06
CA GLY A 31 -6.00 15.37 8.35
C GLY A 31 -4.70 14.76 7.85
N ILE A 32 -4.71 14.13 6.66
CA ILE A 32 -3.53 13.44 6.12
C ILE A 32 -2.53 14.44 5.54
N ASP A 33 -1.28 14.35 6.00
CA ASP A 33 -0.20 15.22 5.59
C ASP A 33 0.52 14.69 4.33
N PHE A 34 0.69 13.37 4.25
CA PHE A 34 1.49 12.73 3.21
C PHE A 34 0.82 11.44 2.72
N VAL A 35 0.66 11.31 1.41
CA VAL A 35 -0.01 10.14 0.80
C VAL A 35 0.98 9.40 -0.09
N ILE A 36 1.08 8.10 0.10
CA ILE A 36 1.88 7.17 -0.72
C ILE A 36 0.89 6.16 -1.29
N ALA A 37 1.09 5.72 -2.54
CA ALA A 37 0.28 4.65 -3.10
C ALA A 37 1.12 3.73 -4.00
N ASN A 38 0.84 2.42 -3.95
CA ASN A 38 1.46 1.48 -4.87
C ASN A 38 0.69 1.45 -6.20
N GLY A 39 1.36 1.84 -7.29
CA GLY A 39 0.80 1.95 -8.63
C GLY A 39 1.12 0.79 -9.57
N GLU A 40 1.73 -0.30 -9.12
CA GLU A 40 2.30 -1.31 -10.02
C GLU A 40 1.30 -2.04 -10.91
N ASN A 41 0.02 -2.03 -10.55
CA ASN A 41 -1.07 -2.67 -11.30
C ASN A 41 -2.00 -1.64 -11.98
N ALA A 42 -1.60 -0.37 -12.02
CA ALA A 42 -2.49 0.70 -12.40
C ALA A 42 -2.85 0.67 -13.89
N ALA A 43 -1.98 0.23 -14.80
CA ALA A 43 -2.24 0.17 -16.24
C ALA A 43 -2.82 -1.20 -16.66
N ALA A 44 -4.15 -1.26 -16.88
CA ALA A 44 -4.83 -2.52 -17.27
C ALA A 44 -4.50 -3.72 -16.35
N GLY A 45 -4.18 -3.45 -15.09
CA GLY A 45 -3.82 -4.44 -14.08
C GLY A 45 -2.34 -4.85 -14.09
N ARG A 46 -1.47 -4.33 -14.97
CA ARG A 46 -0.01 -4.65 -14.95
C ARG A 46 0.82 -3.46 -15.44
N GLY A 47 1.74 -2.99 -14.61
CA GLY A 47 2.57 -1.83 -14.82
C GLY A 47 1.83 -0.50 -14.68
N ILE A 48 2.50 0.58 -15.05
CA ILE A 48 2.01 1.95 -14.94
C ILE A 48 2.49 2.78 -16.13
N THR A 49 1.71 3.77 -16.54
CA THR A 49 2.04 4.70 -17.63
C THR A 49 2.36 6.08 -17.08
N GLY A 50 3.12 6.88 -17.83
CA GLY A 50 3.47 8.25 -17.40
C GLY A 50 2.22 9.10 -17.16
N LYS A 51 1.21 8.95 -18.03
CA LYS A 51 -0.10 9.59 -17.87
C LYS A 51 -0.78 9.20 -16.55
N ILE A 52 -0.83 7.90 -16.24
CA ILE A 52 -1.43 7.42 -14.99
C ILE A 52 -0.69 7.97 -13.77
N THR A 53 0.64 7.97 -13.80
CA THR A 53 1.45 8.56 -12.72
C THR A 53 1.10 10.03 -12.50
N ILE A 54 1.00 10.82 -13.57
CA ILE A 54 0.62 12.24 -13.49
C ILE A 54 -0.77 12.41 -12.86
N ASP A 55 -1.74 11.59 -13.27
CA ASP A 55 -3.11 11.66 -12.75
C ASP A 55 -3.16 11.32 -11.24
N LEU A 56 -2.42 10.31 -10.80
CA LEU A 56 -2.28 9.94 -9.38
C LEU A 56 -1.62 11.05 -8.55
N LEU A 57 -0.53 11.63 -9.06
CA LEU A 57 0.16 12.74 -8.39
C LEU A 57 -0.74 13.98 -8.28
N ARG A 58 -1.53 14.28 -9.32
CA ARG A 58 -2.51 15.38 -9.30
C ARG A 58 -3.65 15.17 -8.30
N ALA A 59 -3.99 13.92 -7.99
CA ALA A 59 -4.97 13.59 -6.95
C ALA A 59 -4.44 13.79 -5.52
N GLY A 60 -3.17 14.18 -5.35
CA GLY A 60 -2.58 14.46 -4.04
C GLY A 60 -1.76 13.31 -3.45
N ILE A 61 -1.45 12.29 -4.26
CA ILE A 61 -0.42 11.28 -3.93
C ILE A 61 0.95 11.96 -4.07
N ALA A 62 1.77 11.87 -3.03
CA ALA A 62 3.10 12.48 -2.99
C ALA A 62 4.16 11.60 -3.66
N VAL A 63 4.08 10.29 -3.45
CA VAL A 63 4.99 9.28 -4.02
C VAL A 63 4.19 8.08 -4.52
N VAL A 64 4.50 7.62 -5.72
CA VAL A 64 3.96 6.39 -6.30
C VAL A 64 5.06 5.33 -6.22
N THR A 65 4.87 4.32 -5.37
CA THR A 65 5.72 3.14 -5.33
C THR A 65 5.24 2.11 -6.34
N THR A 66 6.05 1.11 -6.66
CA THR A 66 5.68 0.03 -7.57
C THR A 66 6.17 -1.33 -7.05
N GLY A 67 6.46 -2.26 -7.95
CA GLY A 67 6.73 -3.66 -7.65
C GLY A 67 7.35 -4.36 -8.84
N ASP A 68 7.06 -5.64 -9.01
CA ASP A 68 7.67 -6.43 -10.08
C ASP A 68 7.11 -6.08 -11.46
N HIS A 69 5.92 -5.50 -11.55
CA HIS A 69 5.30 -5.12 -12.82
C HIS A 69 5.74 -3.75 -13.36
N ILE A 70 6.70 -3.07 -12.73
CA ILE A 70 7.13 -1.71 -13.13
C ILE A 70 7.46 -1.59 -14.63
N TRP A 71 8.03 -2.61 -15.27
CA TRP A 71 8.50 -2.56 -16.67
C TRP A 71 7.49 -3.09 -17.71
N ASP A 72 6.28 -3.50 -17.29
CA ASP A 72 5.31 -4.12 -18.19
C ASP A 72 4.72 -3.14 -19.22
N GLN A 73 4.83 -1.84 -18.98
CA GLN A 73 4.43 -0.79 -19.92
C GLN A 73 5.66 -0.14 -20.56
N LYS A 74 5.90 -0.38 -21.85
CA LYS A 74 7.13 0.06 -22.55
C LYS A 74 7.45 1.55 -22.39
N GLU A 75 6.43 2.41 -22.32
CA GLU A 75 6.60 3.85 -22.18
C GLU A 75 7.17 4.28 -20.81
N VAL A 76 7.07 3.44 -19.78
CA VAL A 76 7.57 3.76 -18.44
C VAL A 76 9.09 3.89 -18.41
N ASN A 77 9.79 3.18 -19.29
CA ASN A 77 11.26 3.11 -19.32
C ASN A 77 11.90 4.49 -19.49
N ALA A 78 11.36 5.31 -20.39
CA ALA A 78 11.83 6.67 -20.61
C ALA A 78 11.24 7.65 -19.58
N TYR A 79 10.00 7.40 -19.15
CA TYR A 79 9.29 8.30 -18.24
C TYR A 79 9.87 8.30 -16.82
N ILE A 80 10.26 7.13 -16.29
CA ILE A 80 10.69 6.97 -14.89
C ILE A 80 11.93 7.80 -14.54
N GLU A 81 12.77 8.15 -15.50
CA GLU A 81 13.93 9.03 -15.28
C GLU A 81 13.54 10.50 -15.13
N THR A 82 12.38 10.89 -15.66
CA THR A 82 11.89 12.28 -15.66
C THR A 82 11.03 12.60 -14.43
N GLU A 83 10.53 11.59 -13.73
CA GLU A 83 9.64 11.75 -12.59
C GLU A 83 10.19 11.01 -11.36
N PRO A 84 10.95 11.69 -10.48
CA PRO A 84 11.60 11.06 -9.33
C PRO A 84 10.61 10.57 -8.25
N ARG A 85 9.34 11.00 -8.29
CA ARG A 85 8.29 10.52 -7.37
C ARG A 85 7.68 9.18 -7.78
N LEU A 86 8.02 8.65 -8.97
CA LEU A 86 7.70 7.28 -9.38
C LEU A 86 8.87 6.37 -9.01
N LEU A 87 8.70 5.59 -7.94
CA LEU A 87 9.74 4.70 -7.43
C LEU A 87 9.60 3.30 -8.01
N ARG A 88 10.74 2.72 -8.38
CA ARG A 88 10.92 1.28 -8.63
C ARG A 88 11.57 0.61 -7.42
N PRO A 89 11.58 -0.72 -7.30
CA PRO A 89 12.31 -1.38 -6.22
C PRO A 89 13.80 -0.99 -6.16
N ILE A 90 14.30 -0.58 -5.00
CA ILE A 90 15.67 -0.06 -4.81
C ILE A 90 16.74 -1.11 -5.15
N ASN A 91 16.42 -2.39 -4.96
CA ASN A 91 17.31 -3.52 -5.15
C ASN A 91 17.40 -4.05 -6.59
N TYR A 92 16.98 -3.27 -7.59
CA TYR A 92 17.40 -3.49 -8.97
C TYR A 92 18.91 -3.29 -9.15
N PRO A 93 19.56 -3.99 -10.09
CA PRO A 93 20.99 -3.89 -10.32
C PRO A 93 21.42 -2.46 -10.72
N PRO A 94 22.69 -2.07 -10.47
CA PRO A 94 23.23 -0.78 -10.88
C PRO A 94 23.03 -0.51 -12.37
N GLY A 95 22.68 0.75 -12.71
CA GLY A 95 22.37 1.16 -14.07
C GLY A 95 20.89 1.02 -14.47
N THR A 96 20.05 0.43 -13.62
CA THR A 96 18.60 0.40 -13.85
C THR A 96 18.00 1.81 -13.76
N PRO A 97 17.17 2.24 -14.74
CA PRO A 97 16.55 3.56 -14.75
C PRO A 97 15.71 3.89 -13.51
N GLY A 98 15.49 5.18 -13.28
CA GLY A 98 14.66 5.67 -12.18
C GLY A 98 15.32 5.57 -10.79
N LYS A 99 14.52 5.82 -9.76
CA LYS A 99 14.96 5.85 -8.35
C LYS A 99 14.21 4.80 -7.54
N GLY A 100 14.82 4.30 -6.47
CA GLY A 100 14.13 3.44 -5.49
C GLY A 100 13.83 4.11 -4.15
N SER A 101 14.21 5.37 -4.01
CA SER A 101 13.91 6.20 -2.86
C SER A 101 13.83 7.67 -3.24
N ILE A 102 13.16 8.46 -2.41
CA ILE A 102 13.08 9.92 -2.52
C ILE A 102 12.89 10.55 -1.15
N VAL A 103 13.37 11.79 -0.98
CA VAL A 103 13.03 12.66 0.16
C VAL A 103 12.18 13.81 -0.35
N LEU A 104 11.01 14.02 0.24
CA LEU A 104 10.13 15.15 -0.05
C LEU A 104 9.93 16.01 1.20
N GLU A 105 9.85 17.31 1.01
CA GLU A 105 9.56 18.27 2.07
C GLU A 105 8.04 18.43 2.26
N THR A 106 7.61 18.50 3.51
CA THR A 106 6.23 18.81 3.90
C THR A 106 6.25 19.99 4.88
N ALA A 107 5.08 20.58 5.14
CA ALA A 107 4.94 21.61 6.18
C ALA A 107 5.32 21.10 7.60
N LYS A 108 5.40 19.78 7.80
CA LYS A 108 5.72 19.13 9.08
C LYS A 108 7.10 18.47 9.09
N GLY A 109 7.93 18.71 8.07
CA GLY A 109 9.28 18.15 7.95
C GLY A 109 9.46 17.26 6.73
N LYS A 110 10.68 16.75 6.56
CA LYS A 110 11.06 15.90 5.43
C LYS A 110 10.60 14.46 5.64
N VAL A 111 10.09 13.83 4.59
CA VAL A 111 9.70 12.42 4.55
C VAL A 111 10.52 11.71 3.51
N ALA A 112 11.12 10.58 3.88
CA ALA A 112 11.72 9.66 2.94
C ALA A 112 10.79 8.48 2.64
N VAL A 113 10.76 8.05 1.38
CA VAL A 113 10.05 6.84 0.94
C VAL A 113 11.05 5.93 0.25
N ILE A 114 11.00 4.63 0.55
CA ILE A 114 11.77 3.57 -0.09
C ILE A 114 10.79 2.54 -0.64
N ASN A 115 11.02 2.07 -1.86
CA ASN A 115 10.35 0.90 -2.41
C ASN A 115 11.38 -0.23 -2.57
N VAL A 116 11.05 -1.44 -2.14
CA VAL A 116 11.93 -2.61 -2.20
C VAL A 116 11.13 -3.84 -2.58
N GLN A 117 11.74 -4.78 -3.30
CA GLN A 117 11.09 -6.01 -3.71
C GLN A 117 11.74 -7.22 -3.04
N GLY A 118 10.92 -8.12 -2.50
CA GLY A 118 11.35 -9.42 -1.98
C GLY A 118 11.83 -10.37 -3.08
N ARG A 119 12.39 -11.51 -2.71
CA ARG A 119 12.94 -12.48 -3.69
C ARG A 119 12.22 -13.82 -3.68
N THR A 120 11.60 -14.18 -2.57
CA THR A 120 10.99 -15.50 -2.42
C THR A 120 9.71 -15.55 -3.25
N PHE A 121 9.65 -16.47 -4.23
CA PHE A 121 8.57 -16.60 -5.22
C PHE A 121 8.35 -15.39 -6.14
N MET A 122 9.28 -14.44 -6.16
CA MET A 122 9.23 -13.24 -6.99
C MET A 122 10.09 -13.39 -8.25
N GLN A 123 9.73 -12.67 -9.31
CA GLN A 123 10.54 -12.49 -10.51
C GLN A 123 10.58 -11.02 -10.93
N PRO A 124 11.67 -10.53 -11.53
CA PRO A 124 12.98 -11.18 -11.59
C PRO A 124 13.58 -11.32 -10.18
N SER A 125 14.49 -12.27 -10.00
CA SER A 125 15.29 -12.33 -8.77
C SER A 125 16.25 -11.14 -8.74
N LEU A 126 16.07 -10.25 -7.77
CA LEU A 126 16.82 -9.01 -7.61
C LEU A 126 17.96 -9.14 -6.58
N GLU A 127 18.72 -8.05 -6.41
CA GLU A 127 19.73 -7.95 -5.36
C GLU A 127 19.12 -8.11 -3.97
N ASN A 128 19.95 -8.44 -2.97
CA ASN A 128 19.46 -8.70 -1.62
C ASN A 128 18.72 -7.48 -1.03
N PRO A 129 17.41 -7.58 -0.74
CA PRO A 129 16.62 -6.43 -0.29
C PRO A 129 17.06 -5.89 1.07
N PHE A 130 17.53 -6.76 1.98
CA PHE A 130 17.97 -6.37 3.32
C PHE A 130 19.19 -5.45 3.25
N LEU A 131 20.19 -5.80 2.42
CA LEU A 131 21.42 -5.03 2.28
C LEU A 131 21.16 -3.69 1.60
N GLN A 132 20.35 -3.69 0.54
CA GLN A 132 20.04 -2.48 -0.23
C GLN A 132 19.24 -1.49 0.60
N VAL A 133 18.22 -1.95 1.34
CA VAL A 133 17.44 -1.06 2.22
C VAL A 133 18.25 -0.57 3.40
N GLU A 134 19.09 -1.40 4.03
CA GLU A 134 19.92 -0.92 5.15
C GLU A 134 20.88 0.19 4.71
N GLN A 135 21.54 0.01 3.56
CA GLN A 135 22.43 1.01 3.00
C GLN A 135 21.68 2.32 2.73
N GLU A 136 20.49 2.23 2.13
CA GLU A 136 19.69 3.41 1.78
C GLU A 136 19.13 4.11 3.03
N VAL A 137 18.68 3.36 4.04
CA VAL A 137 18.25 3.90 5.33
C VAL A 137 19.39 4.66 6.02
N LYS A 138 20.62 4.13 6.01
CA LYS A 138 21.79 4.82 6.58
C LYS A 138 22.03 6.17 5.88
N ARG A 139 21.88 6.23 4.55
CA ARG A 139 22.01 7.48 3.78
C ARG A 139 20.90 8.47 4.13
N LEU A 140 19.65 8.01 4.15
CA LEU A 140 18.47 8.85 4.39
C LEU A 140 18.40 9.42 5.81
N LYS A 141 18.95 8.70 6.81
CA LYS A 141 19.02 9.18 8.20
C LYS A 141 19.85 10.46 8.38
N ALA A 142 20.71 10.81 7.43
CA ALA A 142 21.38 12.11 7.43
C ALA A 142 20.44 13.27 7.03
N GLU A 143 19.30 12.98 6.41
CA GLU A 143 18.36 13.98 5.89
C GLU A 143 17.05 14.06 6.69
N THR A 144 16.54 12.92 7.18
CA THR A 144 15.30 12.85 7.95
C THR A 144 15.22 11.62 8.86
N ASN A 145 14.51 11.77 9.98
CA ASN A 145 14.14 10.66 10.85
C ASN A 145 12.93 9.86 10.34
N VAL A 146 12.12 10.48 9.47
CA VAL A 146 10.85 9.94 9.02
C VAL A 146 11.02 9.18 7.71
N ILE A 147 10.95 7.85 7.78
CA ILE A 147 11.24 6.95 6.65
C ILE A 147 10.12 5.91 6.54
N PHE A 148 9.47 5.86 5.38
CA PHE A 148 8.47 4.86 5.03
C PHE A 148 9.06 3.85 4.04
N VAL A 149 8.80 2.56 4.24
CA VAL A 149 9.25 1.48 3.34
C VAL A 149 8.06 0.69 2.82
N ASP A 150 7.87 0.68 1.50
CA ASP A 150 6.98 -0.24 0.79
C ASP A 150 7.76 -1.52 0.41
N ALA A 151 7.42 -2.63 1.06
CA ALA A 151 8.02 -3.94 0.90
C ALA A 151 7.17 -4.86 0.00
N HIS A 152 7.41 -4.78 -1.30
CA HIS A 152 6.67 -5.51 -2.32
C HIS A 152 7.16 -6.97 -2.43
N ALA A 153 6.43 -7.93 -1.86
CA ALA A 153 6.89 -9.31 -1.77
C ALA A 153 5.76 -10.33 -1.64
N GLU A 154 6.00 -11.57 -2.06
CA GLU A 154 5.03 -12.65 -1.93
C GLU A 154 4.95 -13.22 -0.50
N THR A 155 6.09 -13.62 0.07
CA THR A 155 6.05 -14.40 1.32
C THR A 155 5.95 -13.54 2.57
N THR A 156 5.07 -13.94 3.48
CA THR A 156 4.91 -13.33 4.80
C THR A 156 6.19 -13.37 5.62
N SER A 157 6.96 -14.46 5.54
CA SER A 157 8.22 -14.61 6.27
C SER A 157 9.26 -13.56 5.87
N GLU A 158 9.43 -13.29 4.57
CA GLU A 158 10.39 -12.28 4.09
C GLU A 158 9.97 -10.87 4.50
N LYS A 159 8.66 -10.55 4.43
CA LYS A 159 8.12 -9.25 4.84
C LYS A 159 8.28 -9.00 6.34
N ILE A 160 7.89 -9.96 7.17
CA ILE A 160 8.03 -9.86 8.63
C ILE A 160 9.51 -9.75 9.01
N ALA A 161 10.38 -10.55 8.38
CA ALA A 161 11.82 -10.49 8.63
C ALA A 161 12.39 -9.12 8.25
N LEU A 162 12.00 -8.54 7.12
CA LEU A 162 12.43 -7.20 6.70
C LEU A 162 11.92 -6.13 7.67
N GLY A 163 10.66 -6.19 8.08
CA GLY A 163 10.09 -5.31 9.09
C GLY A 163 10.88 -5.36 10.40
N ARG A 164 11.17 -6.56 10.92
CA ARG A 164 11.95 -6.76 12.15
C ARG A 164 13.40 -6.30 12.01
N PHE A 165 14.00 -6.50 10.84
CA PHE A 165 15.37 -6.04 10.55
C PHE A 165 15.49 -4.50 10.52
N LEU A 166 14.39 -3.82 10.21
CA LEU A 166 14.30 -2.36 10.14
C LEU A 166 13.69 -1.72 11.40
N ASP A 167 13.30 -2.51 12.40
CA ASP A 167 12.70 -2.00 13.63
C ASP A 167 13.63 -1.01 14.34
N GLY A 168 13.08 0.15 14.70
CA GLY A 168 13.81 1.29 15.28
C GLY A 168 14.68 2.07 14.30
N LYS A 169 14.79 1.62 13.04
CA LYS A 169 15.54 2.31 11.97
C LYS A 169 14.64 3.14 11.06
N VAL A 170 13.37 2.77 10.91
CA VAL A 170 12.40 3.44 10.04
C VAL A 170 11.09 3.69 10.78
N SER A 171 10.24 4.56 10.24
CA SER A 171 8.95 4.91 10.84
C SER A 171 7.90 3.84 10.57
N ALA A 172 7.85 3.33 9.35
CA ALA A 172 6.91 2.29 8.96
C ALA A 172 7.45 1.37 7.86
N VAL A 173 7.05 0.11 7.91
CA VAL A 173 7.24 -0.89 6.85
C VAL A 173 5.87 -1.48 6.53
N ALA A 174 5.38 -1.27 5.32
CA ALA A 174 4.13 -1.86 4.85
C ALA A 174 4.41 -2.81 3.69
N GLY A 175 3.91 -4.03 3.76
CA GLY A 175 3.96 -4.94 2.63
C GLY A 175 2.90 -4.65 1.57
N THR A 176 3.20 -5.02 0.32
CA THR A 176 2.29 -5.02 -0.84
C THR A 176 2.52 -6.31 -1.67
N HIS A 177 1.84 -6.46 -2.81
CA HIS A 177 1.89 -7.59 -3.77
C HIS A 177 0.78 -8.62 -3.64
N THR A 178 0.41 -9.05 -2.43
CA THR A 178 -0.50 -10.21 -2.30
C THR A 178 -1.98 -9.84 -2.50
N HIS A 179 -2.26 -8.53 -2.57
CA HIS A 179 -3.58 -7.92 -2.81
C HIS A 179 -4.64 -8.17 -1.71
N VAL A 180 -4.31 -8.90 -0.65
CA VAL A 180 -5.21 -9.18 0.47
C VAL A 180 -4.66 -8.51 1.72
N GLN A 181 -5.42 -7.55 2.27
CA GLN A 181 -5.01 -6.86 3.49
C GLN A 181 -4.92 -7.85 4.66
N THR A 182 -3.80 -7.83 5.37
CA THR A 182 -3.62 -8.62 6.61
C THR A 182 -4.15 -7.85 7.82
N ALA A 183 -4.44 -8.55 8.92
CA ALA A 183 -4.92 -7.96 10.18
C ALA A 183 -3.85 -8.05 11.29
N ASP A 184 -2.58 -7.89 10.91
CA ASP A 184 -1.41 -8.02 11.79
C ASP A 184 -0.70 -6.69 12.05
N GLU A 185 -1.42 -5.57 11.81
CA GLU A 185 -0.91 -4.23 12.04
C GLU A 185 -0.46 -4.04 13.49
N GLN A 186 0.75 -3.55 13.67
CA GLN A 186 1.32 -3.33 15.00
C GLN A 186 2.47 -2.34 14.96
N ILE A 187 2.83 -1.79 16.11
CA ILE A 187 4.08 -1.05 16.30
C ILE A 187 5.05 -1.98 17.02
N PHE A 188 6.20 -2.22 16.42
CA PHE A 188 7.24 -3.04 17.02
C PHE A 188 7.95 -2.32 18.19
N PRO A 189 8.68 -3.04 19.07
CA PRO A 189 9.31 -2.43 20.25
C PRO A 189 10.27 -1.27 19.95
N GLY A 190 10.93 -1.25 18.79
CA GLY A 190 11.78 -0.13 18.35
C GLY A 190 11.01 1.11 17.91
N GLY A 191 9.68 1.02 17.75
CA GLY A 191 8.80 2.11 17.35
C GLY A 191 8.48 2.15 15.86
N THR A 192 8.78 1.08 15.10
CA THR A 192 8.42 0.97 13.68
C THR A 192 7.01 0.40 13.54
N ALA A 193 6.13 1.09 12.82
CA ALA A 193 4.83 0.55 12.42
C ALA A 193 5.00 -0.53 11.33
N PHE A 194 4.23 -1.61 11.42
CA PHE A 194 4.32 -2.74 10.50
C PHE A 194 2.94 -3.28 10.14
N ILE A 195 2.76 -3.67 8.88
CA ILE A 195 1.69 -4.54 8.39
C ILE A 195 2.27 -5.46 7.30
N CYS A 196 1.87 -6.74 7.30
CA CYS A 196 2.39 -7.69 6.31
C CYS A 196 1.81 -7.46 4.91
N ASP A 197 0.57 -7.03 4.75
CA ASP A 197 0.09 -6.57 3.45
C ASP A 197 -0.99 -5.49 3.61
N ALA A 198 -0.81 -4.38 2.91
CA ALA A 198 -1.76 -3.27 2.91
C ALA A 198 -3.04 -3.58 2.11
N GLY A 199 -3.04 -4.63 1.28
CA GLY A 199 -4.14 -5.03 0.41
C GLY A 199 -4.17 -4.26 -0.91
N MET A 200 -5.22 -4.45 -1.70
CA MET A 200 -5.39 -3.75 -2.97
C MET A 200 -6.45 -2.64 -2.93
N CYS A 201 -6.25 -1.60 -3.74
CA CYS A 201 -7.27 -0.64 -4.14
C CYS A 201 -7.88 -1.07 -5.49
N GLY A 202 -8.94 -1.87 -5.45
CA GLY A 202 -9.50 -2.50 -6.65
C GLY A 202 -10.92 -3.04 -6.48
N ALA A 203 -11.44 -3.67 -7.53
CA ALA A 203 -12.79 -4.24 -7.52
C ALA A 203 -12.91 -5.34 -6.45
N LYS A 204 -13.93 -5.23 -5.59
CA LYS A 204 -14.17 -6.15 -4.46
C LYS A 204 -14.55 -7.55 -4.92
N GLU A 205 -15.53 -7.64 -5.82
CA GLU A 205 -16.01 -8.91 -6.37
C GLU A 205 -15.09 -9.37 -7.50
N SER A 206 -13.92 -9.90 -7.13
CA SER A 206 -12.87 -10.27 -8.07
C SER A 206 -11.94 -11.34 -7.48
N ILE A 207 -11.05 -11.89 -8.31
CA ILE A 207 -9.88 -12.63 -7.83
C ILE A 207 -8.66 -11.74 -7.99
N LEU A 208 -8.24 -11.11 -6.87
CA LEU A 208 -7.09 -10.20 -6.81
C LEU A 208 -7.16 -9.07 -7.85
N GLY A 209 -8.38 -8.54 -8.07
CA GLY A 209 -8.67 -7.47 -9.02
C GLY A 209 -8.90 -7.92 -10.47
N ARG A 210 -8.91 -9.23 -10.72
CA ARG A 210 -9.22 -9.84 -12.03
C ARG A 210 -10.61 -10.43 -12.08
N GLU A 211 -11.17 -10.50 -13.28
CA GLU A 211 -12.44 -11.20 -13.53
C GLU A 211 -12.38 -12.64 -13.04
N ILE A 212 -13.46 -13.09 -12.40
CA ILE A 212 -13.51 -14.36 -11.66
C ILE A 212 -13.37 -15.56 -12.60
N GLU A 213 -14.24 -15.64 -13.61
CA GLU A 213 -14.36 -16.82 -14.48
C GLU A 213 -13.06 -17.17 -15.23
N PRO A 214 -12.33 -16.22 -15.84
CA PRO A 214 -11.05 -16.54 -16.49
C PRO A 214 -9.99 -17.11 -15.55
N ILE A 215 -9.96 -16.68 -14.29
CA ILE A 215 -9.00 -17.18 -13.30
C ILE A 215 -9.36 -18.60 -12.85
N ILE A 216 -10.65 -18.86 -12.56
CA ILE A 216 -11.14 -20.21 -12.24
C ILE A 216 -10.83 -21.17 -13.40
N ARG A 217 -11.11 -20.77 -14.64
CA ARG A 217 -10.82 -21.58 -15.83
C ARG A 217 -9.33 -21.93 -15.93
N ARG A 218 -8.43 -20.99 -15.65
CA ARG A 218 -6.98 -21.25 -15.62
C ARG A 218 -6.64 -22.35 -14.61
N PHE A 219 -7.18 -22.28 -13.39
CA PHE A 219 -6.91 -23.28 -12.36
C PHE A 219 -7.50 -24.66 -12.69
N LEU A 220 -8.69 -24.70 -13.30
CA LEU A 220 -9.32 -25.96 -13.70
C LEU A 220 -8.63 -26.65 -14.88
N THR A 221 -8.11 -25.87 -15.83
CA THR A 221 -7.64 -26.40 -17.12
C THR A 221 -6.12 -26.37 -17.28
N SER A 222 -5.40 -25.63 -16.43
CA SER A 222 -3.98 -25.29 -16.60
C SER A 222 -3.64 -24.59 -17.93
N MET A 223 -4.65 -24.18 -18.71
CA MET A 223 -4.44 -23.53 -20.00
C MET A 223 -4.23 -22.01 -19.84
N PRO A 224 -3.37 -21.40 -20.69
CA PRO A 224 -3.24 -19.96 -20.74
C PRO A 224 -4.60 -19.28 -20.98
N THR A 225 -4.90 -18.26 -20.17
CA THR A 225 -6.13 -17.46 -20.27
C THR A 225 -5.76 -15.98 -20.07
N SER A 226 -6.47 -15.07 -20.73
CA SER A 226 -6.36 -13.64 -20.44
C SER A 226 -6.92 -13.34 -19.04
N PHE A 227 -6.34 -12.36 -18.33
CA PHE A 227 -6.86 -11.90 -17.03
C PHE A 227 -7.36 -10.45 -17.13
N PRO A 228 -8.61 -10.22 -17.60
CA PRO A 228 -9.18 -8.88 -17.61
C PRO A 228 -9.29 -8.32 -16.20
N VAL A 229 -9.18 -7.00 -16.07
CA VAL A 229 -9.45 -6.30 -14.80
C VAL A 229 -10.94 -6.39 -14.50
N ALA A 230 -11.28 -6.79 -13.28
CA ALA A 230 -12.66 -6.84 -12.81
C ALA A 230 -13.29 -5.44 -12.72
N LYS A 231 -14.58 -5.35 -13.01
CA LYS A 231 -15.38 -4.12 -12.84
C LYS A 231 -16.19 -4.16 -11.53
N GLY A 232 -16.85 -3.06 -11.19
CA GLY A 232 -17.80 -2.99 -10.08
C GLY A 232 -17.33 -2.14 -8.91
N SER A 233 -17.88 -2.40 -7.72
CA SER A 233 -17.58 -1.67 -6.49
C SER A 233 -16.12 -1.83 -6.10
N VAL A 234 -15.47 -0.73 -5.72
CA VAL A 234 -14.07 -0.70 -5.30
C VAL A 234 -13.98 -0.48 -3.79
N THR A 235 -12.98 -1.08 -3.16
CA THR A 235 -12.56 -0.76 -1.79
C THR A 235 -11.12 -0.32 -1.83
N LEU A 236 -10.80 0.80 -1.17
CA LEU A 236 -9.44 1.28 -0.96
C LEU A 236 -8.89 0.62 0.29
N HIS A 237 -7.88 -0.25 0.12
CA HIS A 237 -7.13 -0.80 1.23
C HIS A 237 -5.79 -0.07 1.42
N GLY A 238 -5.41 0.09 2.67
CA GLY A 238 -4.21 0.81 3.03
C GLY A 238 -3.97 0.83 4.54
N ILE A 239 -3.10 1.74 4.98
CA ILE A 239 -2.88 2.03 6.40
C ILE A 239 -2.79 3.54 6.64
N LEU A 240 -3.22 3.95 7.83
CA LEU A 240 -3.01 5.27 8.38
C LEU A 240 -1.99 5.15 9.52
N VAL A 241 -0.94 5.98 9.50
CA VAL A 241 0.14 5.95 10.50
C VAL A 241 0.43 7.37 10.98
N ASP A 242 0.33 7.60 12.28
CA ASP A 242 0.84 8.84 12.88
C ASP A 242 2.29 8.64 13.32
N VAL A 243 3.15 9.58 12.94
CA VAL A 243 4.59 9.53 13.23
C VAL A 243 5.02 10.81 13.95
N ASP A 244 5.79 10.64 15.01
CA ASP A 244 6.54 11.73 15.62
C ASP A 244 7.72 12.10 14.72
N THR A 245 7.74 13.34 14.25
CA THR A 245 8.73 13.86 13.31
C THR A 245 10.09 14.09 13.94
N GLU A 246 10.16 14.28 15.26
CA GLU A 246 11.43 14.47 15.97
C GLU A 246 12.13 13.13 16.16
N THR A 247 11.42 12.11 16.64
CA THR A 247 12.00 10.79 16.91
C THR A 247 11.97 9.84 15.71
N GLY A 248 11.07 10.08 14.75
CA GLY A 248 10.79 9.19 13.63
C GLY A 248 9.98 7.95 13.99
N LYS A 249 9.50 7.83 15.24
CA LYS A 249 8.74 6.67 15.72
C LYS A 249 7.27 6.79 15.35
N ALA A 250 6.66 5.66 14.99
CA ALA A 250 5.22 5.57 14.86
C ALA A 250 4.55 5.64 16.24
N CYS A 251 3.48 6.41 16.32
CA CYS A 251 2.63 6.57 17.50
C CYS A 251 1.32 5.79 17.36
N SER A 252 0.83 5.58 16.13
CA SER A 252 -0.36 4.80 15.83
C SER A 252 -0.21 4.10 14.48
N ILE A 253 -0.93 2.99 14.30
CA ILE A 253 -1.21 2.37 13.00
C ILE A 253 -2.65 1.88 13.01
N SER A 254 -3.38 2.11 11.92
CA SER A 254 -4.71 1.56 11.69
C SER A 254 -4.86 1.15 10.23
N ARG A 255 -5.62 0.08 9.98
CA ARG A 255 -5.98 -0.35 8.63
C ARG A 255 -7.03 0.57 8.03
N VAL A 256 -6.91 0.81 6.74
CA VAL A 256 -7.91 1.49 5.92
C VAL A 256 -8.56 0.44 5.03
N ALA A 257 -9.89 0.41 5.01
CA ALA A 257 -10.69 -0.45 4.13
C ALA A 257 -11.94 0.34 3.69
N GLU A 258 -11.73 1.46 3.00
CA GLU A 258 -12.80 2.42 2.71
C GLU A 258 -13.50 2.07 1.39
N PRO A 259 -14.82 1.81 1.40
CA PRO A 259 -15.56 1.54 0.17
C PRO A 259 -15.72 2.80 -0.69
N HIS A 260 -15.48 2.67 -2.00
CA HIS A 260 -15.78 3.73 -2.95
C HIS A 260 -17.27 3.75 -3.29
N VAL A 261 -17.98 4.73 -2.71
CA VAL A 261 -19.37 5.03 -3.07
C VAL A 261 -19.40 6.43 -3.69
N PRO A 262 -19.66 6.56 -5.01
CA PRO A 262 -19.69 7.85 -5.68
C PRO A 262 -20.66 8.82 -4.99
N GLY A 263 -20.14 9.96 -4.52
CA GLY A 263 -20.94 11.04 -3.91
C GLY A 263 -21.45 10.81 -2.49
N ALA A 264 -21.19 9.67 -1.84
CA ALA A 264 -21.58 9.44 -0.44
C ALA A 264 -20.59 10.07 0.54
N PRO A 265 -21.00 10.50 1.74
CA PRO A 265 -20.07 11.00 2.78
C PRO A 265 -19.03 9.95 3.17
N LEU A 266 -17.83 10.42 3.56
CA LEU A 266 -16.75 9.55 4.06
C LEU A 266 -17.06 9.06 5.47
N GLN A 267 -16.55 7.88 5.82
CA GLN A 267 -16.58 7.40 7.20
C GLN A 267 -15.52 8.11 8.06
N ALA A 268 -15.74 8.13 9.38
CA ALA A 268 -14.74 8.62 10.34
C ALA A 268 -13.49 7.72 10.33
N ASP A 269 -12.34 8.25 10.70
CA ASP A 269 -11.06 7.55 10.60
C ASP A 269 -11.03 6.25 11.44
N GLY A 270 -11.00 5.09 10.76
CA GLY A 270 -10.58 3.82 11.35
C GLY A 270 -11.61 3.07 12.22
N GLU A 271 -12.88 3.48 12.30
CA GLU A 271 -13.92 2.70 12.99
C GLU A 271 -14.49 1.58 12.10
N HIS A 272 -13.71 0.51 11.95
CA HIS A 272 -14.23 -0.80 11.54
C HIS A 272 -13.85 -1.87 12.56
N ALA A 273 -14.57 -1.86 13.68
CA ALA A 273 -14.89 -3.11 14.39
C ALA A 273 -16.22 -3.61 13.81
N LEU A 274 -16.21 -4.77 13.15
CA LEU A 274 -17.21 -5.85 12.98
C LEU A 274 -18.73 -5.67 13.27
N GLU A 275 -19.27 -4.47 13.50
CA GLU A 275 -20.57 -4.28 14.15
C GLU A 275 -21.78 -4.46 13.22
N ASP A 276 -21.60 -4.39 11.89
CA ASP A 276 -22.70 -4.54 10.92
C ASP A 276 -22.77 -5.91 10.24
N THR A 277 -22.24 -6.95 10.87
CA THR A 277 -22.51 -8.33 10.45
C THR A 277 -23.76 -8.90 11.14
N PRO A 278 -24.50 -9.84 10.52
CA PRO A 278 -25.59 -10.56 11.18
C PRO A 278 -25.17 -11.20 12.52
N LEU A 279 -23.88 -11.54 12.67
CA LEU A 279 -23.28 -12.03 13.92
C LEU A 279 -23.21 -10.96 15.03
N GLY A 280 -22.97 -9.69 14.69
CA GLY A 280 -22.96 -8.59 15.66
C GLY A 280 -24.34 -8.32 16.28
N LYS A 281 -25.40 -8.56 15.52
CA LYS A 281 -26.80 -8.44 16.01
C LYS A 281 -27.21 -9.60 16.93
N ALA A 282 -26.66 -10.79 16.72
CA ALA A 282 -26.92 -11.95 17.59
C ALA A 282 -26.35 -11.77 19.01
N ASN A 283 -25.19 -11.11 19.15
CA ASN A 283 -24.57 -10.88 20.45
C ASN A 283 -25.29 -9.83 21.33
N ARG A 284 -26.10 -8.93 20.74
CA ARG A 284 -26.94 -8.00 21.52
C ARG A 284 -28.14 -8.69 22.16
N GLN A 285 -28.73 -9.69 21.49
CA GLN A 285 -29.87 -10.43 22.05
C GLN A 285 -29.44 -11.38 23.17
N ALA A 286 -28.25 -12.00 23.07
CA ALA A 286 -27.78 -12.92 24.11
C ALA A 286 -27.35 -12.22 25.42
N THR A 287 -27.02 -10.92 25.40
CA THR A 287 -26.58 -10.18 26.60
C THR A 287 -27.71 -9.44 27.31
N THR A 288 -28.90 -9.32 26.71
CA THR A 288 -30.06 -8.72 27.39
C THR A 288 -30.93 -9.74 28.14
N GLU A 289 -30.78 -11.04 27.89
CA GLU A 289 -31.60 -12.09 28.54
C GLU A 289 -30.98 -12.69 29.83
N VAL A 290 -29.78 -12.25 30.27
CA VAL A 290 -29.09 -12.85 31.44
C VAL A 290 -29.03 -11.89 32.65
N VAL A 291 -29.77 -10.78 32.63
CA VAL A 291 -29.79 -9.82 33.77
C VAL A 291 -31.16 -9.68 34.44
N ASP A 292 -32.18 -10.40 33.97
CA ASP A 292 -33.48 -10.50 34.63
C ASP A 292 -33.85 -11.97 34.83
N GLU A 293 -33.25 -12.63 35.82
CA GLU A 293 -33.90 -13.66 36.63
C GLU A 293 -33.04 -14.01 37.87
N ALA A 294 -33.74 -14.06 39.00
CA ALA A 294 -33.38 -14.34 40.40
C ALA A 294 -32.17 -15.26 40.71
#